data_AF-A0A7S0TP72-F1
#
_entry.id   AF-A0A7S0TP72-F1
#
_cell.length_a   1.000
_cell.length_b   1.000
_cell.length_c   1.000
_cell.angle_alpha   90.00
_cell.angle_beta   90.00
_cell.angle_gamma   90.00
#
_symmetry.space_group_name_H-M   'P 1'
#
loop_
_entity.id
_entity.type
_entity.pdbx_description
1 polymer ?
#
loop_
_entity_poly.entity_id
_entity_poly.type
_entity_poly.pdbx_seq_one_letter_code
_entity_poly.pdbx_strand_id
1 'polypeptide(L)'
;TRLAAYIAEYKVFMIEISRTYRALEFKDDLKKLYDMAGTKNQPTVFLFNDTQIVMESFLEDINGLLGSGEVPNLFAADEVNGIREAVRADATKAGMGESPQEIWEFFIERTRSNLHVVLCMSPIGEAFRRRVRMFPNLVNCCTLDWFSAWSDPALKEVSMKFLAGVEGLADAAENVSAIFAMVHTSVIERSDKMLEELKRRNYVTPTNYLELVK
;
A
#
# COMPACT_ATOMS: atom_id res chain seq x y z
N THR A 1 -2.84 4.94 5.17
CA THR A 1 -2.88 3.48 5.43
C THR A 1 -2.52 3.07 6.85
N ARG A 2 -1.30 3.29 7.36
CA ARG A 2 -0.89 2.78 8.69
C ARG A 2 -1.84 3.21 9.84
N LEU A 3 -2.26 4.48 9.84
CA LEU A 3 -3.25 4.97 10.82
C LEU A 3 -4.60 4.25 10.71
N ALA A 4 -5.11 4.07 9.49
CA ALA A 4 -6.39 3.38 9.26
C ALA A 4 -6.33 1.91 9.71
N ALA A 5 -5.24 1.21 9.39
CA ALA A 5 -5.02 -0.16 9.84
C ALA A 5 -4.93 -0.24 11.38
N TYR A 6 -4.28 0.72 12.03
CA TYR A 6 -4.25 0.79 13.49
C TYR A 6 -5.64 0.96 14.10
N ILE A 7 -6.46 1.86 13.56
CA ILE A 7 -7.84 2.08 14.01
C ILE A 7 -8.71 0.83 13.80
N ALA A 8 -8.49 0.10 12.69
CA ALA A 8 -9.19 -1.15 12.39
C ALA A 8 -8.61 -2.37 13.13
N GLU A 9 -7.57 -2.20 13.96
CA GLU A 9 -6.85 -3.29 14.64
C GLU A 9 -6.21 -4.33 13.70
N TYR A 10 -5.89 -3.92 12.46
CA TYR A 10 -5.27 -4.78 11.48
C TYR A 10 -3.75 -4.73 11.59
N LYS A 11 -3.11 -5.89 11.46
CA LYS A 11 -1.65 -5.96 11.48
C LYS A 11 -1.10 -5.46 10.16
N VAL A 12 -0.25 -4.43 10.18
CA VAL A 12 0.44 -3.96 8.97
C VAL A 12 1.71 -4.76 8.75
N PHE A 13 1.87 -5.30 7.55
CA PHE A 13 3.07 -5.95 7.06
C PHE A 13 3.63 -5.16 5.87
N MET A 14 4.93 -4.92 5.88
CA MET A 14 5.67 -4.33 4.76
C MET A 14 6.96 -5.13 4.61
N ILE A 15 7.36 -5.36 3.36
CA ILE A 15 8.63 -6.02 3.09
C ILE A 15 9.80 -5.05 3.30
N GLU A 16 10.95 -5.61 3.65
CA GLU A 16 12.19 -4.86 3.80
C GLU A 16 13.16 -5.24 2.68
N ILE A 17 13.35 -4.33 1.73
CA ILE A 17 14.21 -4.58 0.59
C ILE A 17 15.68 -4.42 1.00
N SER A 18 16.46 -5.49 0.80
CA SER A 18 17.91 -5.49 0.86
C SER A 18 18.52 -5.54 -0.54
N ARG A 19 19.85 -5.33 -0.67
CA ARG A 19 20.54 -5.42 -1.97
C ARG A 19 20.39 -6.78 -2.66
N THR A 20 20.23 -7.84 -1.87
CA THR A 20 20.11 -9.23 -2.33
C THR A 20 18.65 -9.69 -2.42
N TYR A 21 17.68 -8.84 -2.13
CA TYR A 21 16.27 -9.20 -2.15
C TYR A 21 15.79 -9.49 -3.59
N ARG A 22 15.29 -10.70 -3.83
CA ARG A 22 14.84 -11.22 -5.13
C ARG A 22 13.54 -12.02 -4.94
N ALA A 23 13.18 -12.81 -5.93
CA ALA A 23 11.94 -13.58 -5.97
C ALA A 23 11.79 -14.58 -4.83
N LEU A 24 12.88 -15.20 -4.35
CA LEU A 24 12.81 -16.16 -3.26
C LEU A 24 12.40 -15.47 -1.95
N GLU A 25 13.07 -14.39 -1.59
CA GLU A 25 12.78 -13.63 -0.38
C GLU A 25 11.37 -13.05 -0.41
N PHE A 26 10.91 -12.61 -1.57
CA PHE A 26 9.53 -12.17 -1.76
C PHE A 26 8.52 -13.29 -1.51
N LYS A 27 8.76 -14.49 -2.04
CA LYS A 27 7.90 -15.65 -1.77
C LYS A 27 7.91 -16.02 -0.28
N ASP A 28 9.05 -15.95 0.39
CA ASP A 28 9.13 -16.19 1.84
C ASP A 28 8.32 -15.16 2.65
N ASP A 29 8.32 -13.88 2.24
CA ASP A 29 7.48 -12.86 2.86
C ASP A 29 5.99 -13.06 2.55
N LEU A 30 5.64 -13.52 1.35
CA LEU A 30 4.27 -13.94 1.04
C LEU A 30 3.84 -15.11 1.94
N LYS A 31 4.67 -16.13 2.15
CA LYS A 31 4.35 -17.24 3.07
C LYS A 31 4.03 -16.74 4.48
N LYS A 32 4.77 -15.74 4.98
CA LYS A 32 4.47 -15.11 6.29
C LYS A 32 3.10 -14.43 6.28
N LEU A 33 2.73 -13.74 5.21
CA LEU A 33 1.40 -13.13 5.07
C LEU A 33 0.29 -14.18 5.10
N TYR A 34 0.45 -15.28 4.37
CA TYR A 34 -0.49 -16.41 4.37
C TYR A 34 -0.60 -17.09 5.75
N ASP A 35 0.51 -17.24 6.48
CA ASP A 35 0.49 -17.76 7.84
C ASP A 35 -0.28 -16.81 8.80
N MET A 36 -0.05 -15.51 8.71
CA MET A 36 -0.76 -14.52 9.51
C MET A 36 -2.26 -14.49 9.20
N ALA A 37 -2.63 -14.34 7.92
CA ALA A 37 -4.02 -14.18 7.50
C ALA A 37 -4.80 -15.50 7.51
N GLY A 38 -4.21 -16.59 7.02
CA GLY A 38 -4.85 -17.89 6.89
C GLY A 38 -4.70 -18.76 8.14
N THR A 39 -3.47 -19.09 8.53
CA THR A 39 -3.25 -20.05 9.63
C THR A 39 -3.66 -19.45 10.99
N LYS A 40 -3.20 -18.22 11.28
CA LYS A 40 -3.45 -17.53 12.55
C LYS A 40 -4.76 -16.75 12.58
N ASN A 41 -5.49 -16.70 11.46
CA ASN A 41 -6.75 -15.98 11.33
C ASN A 41 -6.66 -14.50 11.79
N GLN A 42 -5.56 -13.81 11.45
CA GLN A 42 -5.30 -12.43 11.85
C GLN A 42 -5.54 -11.47 10.67
N PRO A 43 -6.48 -10.51 10.78
CA PRO A 43 -6.63 -9.45 9.80
C PRO A 43 -5.32 -8.70 9.58
N THR A 44 -4.85 -8.70 8.33
CA THR A 44 -3.51 -8.27 7.96
C THR A 44 -3.58 -7.36 6.73
N VAL A 45 -2.94 -6.19 6.81
CA VAL A 45 -2.75 -5.28 5.68
C VAL A 45 -1.35 -5.47 5.12
N PHE A 46 -1.25 -5.94 3.88
CA PHE A 46 0.01 -5.93 3.14
C PHE A 46 0.18 -4.58 2.44
N LEU A 47 1.06 -3.73 2.98
CA LEU A 47 1.38 -2.43 2.40
C LEU A 47 2.62 -2.54 1.52
N PHE A 48 2.47 -2.28 0.23
CA PHE A 48 3.52 -2.48 -0.76
C PHE A 48 3.63 -1.27 -1.70
N ASN A 49 4.81 -0.66 -1.74
CA ASN A 49 5.12 0.55 -2.49
C ASN A 49 5.80 0.23 -3.83
N ASP A 50 5.64 1.10 -4.82
CA ASP A 50 6.26 0.94 -6.13
C ASP A 50 7.80 0.89 -6.09
N THR A 51 8.42 1.58 -5.13
CA THR A 51 9.86 1.56 -4.88
C THR A 51 10.36 0.20 -4.40
N GLN A 52 9.47 -0.66 -3.90
CA GLN A 52 9.80 -2.02 -3.45
C GLN A 52 9.70 -3.05 -4.59
N ILE A 53 9.26 -2.65 -5.78
CA ILE A 53 9.18 -3.52 -6.96
C ILE A 53 10.58 -3.64 -7.58
N VAL A 54 11.36 -4.57 -7.04
CA VAL A 54 12.71 -4.89 -7.55
C VAL A 54 12.64 -5.73 -8.83
N MET A 55 11.63 -6.60 -8.93
CA MET A 55 11.41 -7.50 -10.08
C MET A 55 9.93 -7.46 -10.47
N GLU A 56 9.64 -7.47 -11.76
CA GLU A 56 8.24 -7.48 -12.25
C GLU A 56 7.49 -8.76 -11.87
N SER A 57 8.20 -9.87 -11.58
CA SER A 57 7.61 -11.10 -11.06
C SER A 57 6.89 -10.90 -9.73
N PHE A 58 7.24 -9.88 -8.93
CA PHE A 58 6.51 -9.58 -7.68
C PHE A 58 5.07 -9.19 -7.97
N LEU A 59 4.83 -8.47 -9.07
CA LEU A 59 3.49 -8.09 -9.49
C LEU A 59 2.72 -9.24 -10.12
N GLU A 60 3.42 -10.22 -10.71
CA GLU A 60 2.79 -11.47 -11.17
C GLU A 60 2.22 -12.26 -9.99
N ASP A 61 3.02 -12.44 -8.94
CA ASP A 61 2.61 -13.09 -7.70
C ASP A 61 1.46 -12.30 -7.02
N ILE A 62 1.56 -10.97 -6.91
CA ILE A 62 0.48 -10.12 -6.36
C ILE A 62 -0.79 -10.21 -7.23
N ASN A 63 -0.65 -10.27 -8.56
CA ASN A 63 -1.80 -10.39 -9.46
C ASN A 63 -2.52 -11.74 -9.29
N GLY A 64 -1.77 -12.83 -9.06
CA GLY A 64 -2.32 -14.13 -8.68
C GLY A 64 -3.06 -14.06 -7.35
N LEU A 65 -2.41 -13.49 -6.33
CA LEU A 65 -3.00 -13.26 -5.01
C LEU A 65 -4.31 -12.47 -5.07
N LEU A 66 -4.36 -11.38 -5.84
CA LEU A 66 -5.57 -10.56 -5.98
C LEU A 66 -6.69 -11.27 -6.74
N GLY A 67 -6.35 -12.09 -7.74
CA GLY A 67 -7.31 -12.83 -8.55
C GLY A 67 -7.89 -14.03 -7.82
N SER A 68 -7.07 -15.08 -7.65
CA SER A 68 -7.50 -16.35 -7.07
C SER A 68 -7.32 -16.40 -5.55
N GLY A 69 -6.52 -15.52 -4.95
CA GLY A 69 -6.09 -15.71 -3.55
C GLY A 69 -4.93 -16.69 -3.42
N GLU A 70 -4.38 -17.18 -4.54
CA GLU A 70 -3.30 -18.16 -4.58
C GLU A 70 -2.12 -17.66 -5.41
N VAL A 71 -0.92 -18.02 -4.99
CA VAL A 71 0.31 -17.80 -5.73
C VAL A 71 0.87 -19.16 -6.18
N PRO A 72 1.06 -19.40 -7.49
CA PRO A 72 1.55 -20.68 -7.99
C PRO A 72 2.94 -21.05 -7.43
N ASN A 73 3.09 -22.31 -7.02
CA ASN A 73 4.35 -22.84 -6.49
C ASN A 73 4.90 -21.97 -5.33
N LEU A 74 4.01 -21.45 -4.47
CA LEU A 74 4.41 -20.74 -3.27
C LEU A 74 4.87 -21.70 -2.17
N PHE A 75 4.08 -22.75 -1.92
CA PHE A 75 4.34 -23.74 -0.88
C PHE A 75 4.83 -25.07 -1.48
N ALA A 76 5.79 -25.69 -0.81
CA ALA A 76 6.16 -27.08 -1.06
C ALA A 76 5.10 -28.04 -0.50
N ALA A 77 5.10 -29.30 -0.95
CA ALA A 77 4.07 -30.27 -0.59
C ALA A 77 4.00 -30.56 0.93
N ASP A 78 5.15 -30.56 1.60
CA ASP A 78 5.27 -30.68 3.05
C ASP A 78 4.71 -29.46 3.79
N GLU A 79 4.97 -28.25 3.30
CA GLU A 79 4.40 -27.01 3.85
C GLU A 79 2.87 -26.98 3.72
N VAL A 80 2.32 -27.40 2.58
CA VAL A 80 0.86 -27.50 2.36
C VAL A 80 0.22 -28.44 3.37
N ASN A 81 0.84 -29.60 3.62
CA ASN A 81 0.33 -30.54 4.62
C ASN A 81 0.38 -29.94 6.03
N GLY A 82 1.47 -29.25 6.38
CA GLY A 82 1.57 -28.54 7.67
C GLY A 82 0.47 -27.48 7.85
N ILE A 83 0.17 -26.70 6.82
CA ILE A 83 -0.90 -25.70 6.84
C ILE A 83 -2.27 -26.36 7.03
N ARG A 84 -2.55 -27.44 6.28
CA ARG A 84 -3.81 -28.19 6.40
C ARG A 84 -4.04 -28.72 7.80
N GLU A 85 -3.03 -29.31 8.42
CA GLU A 85 -3.13 -29.77 9.81
C GLU A 85 -3.42 -28.60 10.78
N ALA A 86 -2.76 -27.46 10.57
CA ALA A 86 -2.92 -26.29 11.41
C ALA A 86 -4.34 -25.69 11.35
N VAL A 87 -4.99 -25.69 10.19
CA VAL A 87 -6.35 -25.14 10.02
C VAL A 87 -7.47 -26.17 10.12
N ARG A 88 -7.16 -27.48 10.13
CA ARG A 88 -8.16 -28.55 10.09
C ARG A 88 -9.21 -28.40 11.18
N ALA A 89 -8.78 -28.18 12.42
CA ALA A 89 -9.70 -28.06 13.56
C ALA A 89 -10.69 -26.90 13.38
N ASP A 90 -10.26 -25.81 12.75
CA ASP A 90 -11.15 -24.68 12.47
C ASP A 90 -12.05 -24.93 11.26
N ALA A 91 -11.53 -25.60 10.22
CA ALA A 91 -12.31 -25.99 9.05
C ALA A 91 -13.48 -26.89 9.45
N THR A 92 -13.22 -27.90 10.30
CA THR A 92 -14.27 -28.78 10.84
C THR A 92 -15.29 -28.02 11.67
N LYS A 93 -14.86 -27.07 12.51
CA LYS A 93 -15.78 -26.20 13.27
C LYS A 93 -16.64 -25.32 12.37
N ALA A 94 -16.10 -24.91 11.22
CA ALA A 94 -16.82 -24.14 10.21
C ALA A 94 -17.74 -25.01 9.33
N GLY A 95 -17.81 -26.32 9.57
CA GLY A 95 -18.67 -27.25 8.82
C GLY A 95 -18.11 -27.68 7.46
N MET A 96 -16.84 -27.43 7.19
CA MET A 96 -16.17 -27.94 5.99
C MET A 96 -15.91 -29.44 6.13
N GLY A 97 -15.92 -30.17 5.01
CA GLY A 97 -15.56 -31.59 4.99
C GLY A 97 -14.09 -31.84 5.34
N GLU A 98 -13.76 -33.11 5.60
CA GLU A 98 -12.41 -33.52 6.02
C GLU A 98 -11.46 -33.78 4.84
N SER A 99 -11.90 -33.57 3.59
CA SER A 99 -11.03 -33.83 2.45
C SER A 99 -9.87 -32.81 2.41
N PRO A 100 -8.65 -33.22 1.98
CA PRO A 100 -7.52 -32.30 1.87
C PRO A 100 -7.77 -31.09 0.96
N GLN A 101 -8.67 -31.24 -0.03
CA GLN A 101 -9.05 -30.17 -0.93
C GLN A 101 -9.97 -29.15 -0.23
N GLU A 102 -11.03 -29.60 0.45
CA GLU A 102 -11.94 -28.71 1.18
C GLU A 102 -11.22 -27.91 2.28
N ILE A 103 -10.28 -28.55 3.00
CA ILE A 103 -9.47 -27.87 4.02
C ILE A 103 -8.56 -26.81 3.38
N TRP A 104 -8.03 -27.08 2.18
CA TRP A 104 -7.21 -26.11 1.46
C TRP A 104 -8.04 -24.93 0.96
N GLU A 105 -9.21 -25.18 0.39
CA GLU A 105 -10.15 -24.15 -0.05
C GLU A 105 -10.58 -23.26 1.14
N PHE A 106 -10.83 -23.86 2.31
CA PHE A 106 -11.09 -23.12 3.55
C PHE A 106 -9.95 -22.18 3.93
N PHE A 107 -8.70 -22.67 3.87
CA PHE A 107 -7.52 -21.86 4.16
C PHE A 107 -7.40 -20.66 3.21
N ILE A 108 -7.63 -20.87 1.91
CA ILE A 108 -7.57 -19.80 0.91
C ILE A 108 -8.68 -18.78 1.14
N GLU A 109 -9.91 -19.22 1.39
CA GLU A 109 -11.02 -18.29 1.63
C GLU A 109 -10.84 -17.48 2.91
N ARG A 110 -10.34 -18.11 3.98
CA ARG A 110 -9.95 -17.41 5.20
C ARG A 110 -8.83 -16.40 4.94
N THR A 111 -7.82 -16.79 4.16
CA THR A 111 -6.73 -15.87 3.79
C THR A 111 -7.28 -14.67 3.03
N ARG A 112 -8.15 -14.88 2.04
CA ARG A 112 -8.80 -13.81 1.26
C ARG A 112 -9.64 -12.87 2.12
N SER A 113 -10.31 -13.41 3.14
CA SER A 113 -11.12 -12.62 4.07
C SER A 113 -10.28 -11.74 4.99
N ASN A 114 -9.07 -12.19 5.37
CA ASN A 114 -8.22 -11.50 6.34
C ASN A 114 -7.09 -10.67 5.71
N LEU A 115 -6.67 -10.96 4.48
CA LEU A 115 -5.55 -10.31 3.82
C LEU A 115 -6.00 -9.16 2.93
N HIS A 116 -5.63 -7.94 3.30
CA HIS A 116 -5.93 -6.73 2.55
C HIS A 116 -4.66 -6.17 1.91
N VAL A 117 -4.56 -6.24 0.59
CA VAL A 117 -3.41 -5.73 -0.15
C VAL A 117 -3.62 -4.24 -0.47
N VAL A 118 -2.67 -3.39 -0.04
CA VAL A 118 -2.66 -1.95 -0.32
C VAL A 118 -1.42 -1.62 -1.12
N LEU A 119 -1.64 -1.29 -2.40
CA LEU A 119 -0.59 -0.94 -3.34
C LEU A 119 -0.47 0.58 -3.44
N CYS A 120 0.72 1.11 -3.16
CA CYS A 120 1.03 2.53 -3.33
C CYS A 120 1.88 2.67 -4.59
N MET A 121 1.32 3.24 -5.65
CA MET A 121 2.04 3.44 -6.91
C MET A 121 1.92 4.88 -7.39
N SER A 122 3.04 5.44 -7.85
CA SER A 122 3.04 6.73 -8.51
C SER A 122 2.48 6.60 -9.94
N PRO A 123 1.49 7.41 -10.33
CA PRO A 123 0.99 7.42 -11.71
C PRO A 123 1.95 8.13 -12.68
N ILE A 124 3.06 8.69 -12.16
CA ILE A 124 4.03 9.44 -12.94
C ILE A 124 4.88 8.49 -13.79
N GLY A 125 5.03 8.82 -15.07
CA GLY A 125 5.80 8.03 -16.03
C GLY A 125 4.99 6.90 -16.67
N GLU A 126 5.69 5.98 -17.34
CA GLU A 126 5.06 4.90 -18.10
C GLU A 126 4.92 3.59 -17.31
N ALA A 127 5.68 3.44 -16.21
CA ALA A 127 5.76 2.19 -15.46
C ALA A 127 4.39 1.76 -14.91
N PHE A 128 3.65 2.68 -14.28
CA PHE A 128 2.31 2.39 -13.77
C PHE A 128 1.36 1.92 -14.87
N ARG A 129 1.30 2.65 -15.99
CA ARG A 129 0.44 2.29 -17.14
C ARG A 129 0.81 0.93 -17.74
N ARG A 130 2.10 0.62 -17.82
CA ARG A 130 2.59 -0.67 -18.32
C ARG A 130 2.19 -1.81 -17.39
N ARG A 131 2.40 -1.64 -16.08
CA ARG A 131 2.07 -2.64 -15.05
C ARG A 131 0.58 -2.93 -15.00
N VAL A 132 -0.27 -1.91 -15.03
CA VAL A 132 -1.74 -2.08 -15.07
C VAL A 132 -2.19 -2.88 -16.30
N ARG A 133 -1.53 -2.72 -17.45
CA ARG A 133 -1.84 -3.50 -18.66
C ARG A 133 -1.36 -4.94 -18.57
N MET A 134 -0.21 -5.18 -17.94
CA MET A 134 0.37 -6.52 -17.79
C MET A 134 -0.35 -7.32 -16.69
N PHE A 135 -0.83 -6.64 -15.64
CA PHE A 135 -1.39 -7.24 -14.44
C PHE A 135 -2.80 -6.67 -14.19
N PRO A 136 -3.83 -7.18 -14.87
CA PRO A 136 -5.17 -6.58 -14.87
C PRO A 136 -5.87 -6.66 -13.50
N ASN A 137 -5.51 -7.61 -12.63
CA ASN A 137 -6.13 -7.71 -11.30
C ASN A 137 -5.75 -6.54 -10.38
N LEU A 138 -4.69 -5.80 -10.71
CA LEU A 138 -4.36 -4.53 -10.03
C LEU A 138 -5.48 -3.49 -10.14
N VAL A 139 -6.34 -3.59 -11.16
CA VAL A 139 -7.50 -2.70 -11.37
C VAL A 139 -8.82 -3.44 -11.20
N ASN A 140 -8.91 -4.70 -11.64
CA ASN A 140 -10.15 -5.46 -11.56
C ASN A 140 -10.52 -5.89 -10.13
N CYS A 141 -9.52 -6.13 -9.28
CA CYS A 141 -9.72 -6.67 -7.93
C CYS A 141 -9.39 -5.64 -6.83
N CYS A 142 -8.92 -4.44 -7.19
CA CYS A 142 -8.60 -3.38 -6.25
C CYS A 142 -9.51 -2.17 -6.45
N THR A 143 -9.84 -1.50 -5.36
CA THR A 143 -10.42 -0.15 -5.42
C THR A 143 -9.32 0.87 -5.63
N LEU A 144 -9.48 1.74 -6.63
CA LEU A 144 -8.54 2.83 -6.89
C LEU A 144 -8.88 4.05 -6.04
N ASP A 145 -7.92 4.45 -5.21
CA ASP A 145 -7.96 5.70 -4.44
C ASP A 145 -6.92 6.67 -4.99
N TRP A 146 -7.36 7.86 -5.41
CA TRP A 146 -6.50 8.82 -6.09
C TRP A 146 -6.07 9.95 -5.17
N PHE A 147 -4.76 10.06 -4.96
CA PHE A 147 -4.15 11.11 -4.16
C PHE A 147 -3.87 12.33 -5.05
N SER A 148 -4.76 13.31 -4.96
CA SER A 148 -4.60 14.60 -5.64
C SER A 148 -3.65 15.53 -4.89
N ALA A 149 -3.16 16.55 -5.59
CA ALA A 149 -2.52 17.70 -4.95
C ALA A 149 -3.46 18.31 -3.91
N TRP A 150 -2.89 18.82 -2.81
CA TRP A 150 -3.67 19.48 -1.78
C TRP A 150 -4.30 20.77 -2.33
N SER A 151 -5.59 20.94 -2.05
CA SER A 151 -6.31 22.16 -2.38
C SER A 151 -5.88 23.32 -1.49
N ASP A 152 -6.14 24.56 -1.91
CA ASP A 152 -5.85 25.75 -1.09
C ASP A 152 -6.47 25.67 0.33
N PRO A 153 -7.73 25.24 0.52
CA PRO A 153 -8.27 25.01 1.86
C PRO A 153 -7.49 23.96 2.66
N ALA A 154 -7.05 22.87 2.03
CA ALA A 154 -6.29 21.83 2.72
C ALA A 154 -4.90 22.32 3.14
N LEU A 155 -4.22 23.10 2.30
CA LEU A 155 -2.96 23.76 2.64
C LEU A 155 -3.12 24.69 3.83
N LYS A 156 -4.19 25.50 3.83
CA LYS A 156 -4.50 26.42 4.92
C LYS A 156 -4.77 25.69 6.24
N GLU A 157 -5.62 24.67 6.23
CA GLU A 157 -5.91 23.84 7.42
C GLU A 157 -4.63 23.21 8.01
N VAL A 158 -3.78 22.64 7.16
CA VAL A 158 -2.52 22.04 7.59
C VAL A 158 -1.63 23.09 8.24
N SER A 159 -1.38 24.22 7.58
CA SER A 159 -0.53 25.28 8.13
C SER A 159 -1.09 25.90 9.41
N MET A 160 -2.41 26.12 9.49
CA MET A 160 -3.07 26.62 10.71
C MET A 160 -2.83 25.68 11.90
N LYS A 161 -2.86 24.36 11.68
CA LYS A 161 -2.57 23.39 12.73
C LYS A 161 -1.12 23.46 13.23
N PHE A 162 -0.15 23.73 12.36
CA PHE A 162 1.25 23.94 12.76
C PHE A 162 1.44 25.29 13.48
N LEU A 163 0.80 26.35 12.98
CA LEU A 163 0.88 27.69 13.54
C LEU A 163 0.24 27.81 14.93
N ALA A 164 -0.77 26.98 15.24
CA ALA A 164 -1.41 26.96 16.56
C ALA A 164 -0.43 26.67 17.72
N GLY A 165 0.72 26.06 17.44
CA GLY A 165 1.77 25.80 18.43
C GLY A 165 2.82 26.91 18.57
N VAL A 166 2.73 28.00 17.81
CA VAL A 166 3.75 29.06 17.77
C VAL A 166 3.30 30.27 18.59
N GLU A 167 4.06 30.58 19.66
CA GLU A 167 3.77 31.72 20.52
C GLU A 167 3.89 33.06 19.76
N GLY A 168 2.94 33.98 20.02
CA GLY A 168 2.94 35.33 19.44
C GLY A 168 2.42 35.44 18.01
N LEU A 169 1.97 34.34 17.40
CA LEU A 169 1.47 34.31 16.01
C LEU A 169 -0.04 34.12 15.88
N ALA A 170 -0.77 34.02 16.99
CA ALA A 170 -2.23 33.78 16.99
C ALA A 170 -3.00 34.80 16.14
N ASP A 171 -2.71 36.10 16.30
CA ASP A 171 -3.41 37.19 15.60
C ASP A 171 -3.07 37.26 14.09
N ALA A 172 -1.96 36.66 13.68
CA ALA A 172 -1.47 36.67 12.30
C ALA A 172 -1.56 35.30 11.61
N ALA A 173 -2.02 34.26 12.31
CA ALA A 173 -1.96 32.88 11.85
C ALA A 173 -2.67 32.67 10.50
N GLU A 174 -3.84 33.27 10.32
CA GLU A 174 -4.61 33.17 9.08
C GLU A 174 -3.88 33.80 7.89
N ASN A 175 -3.27 34.97 8.10
CA ASN A 175 -2.49 35.65 7.05
C ASN A 175 -1.23 34.86 6.68
N VAL A 176 -0.51 34.33 7.68
CA VAL A 176 0.70 33.51 7.46
C VAL A 176 0.34 32.20 6.75
N SER A 177 -0.76 31.55 7.15
CA SER A 177 -1.30 30.37 6.49
C SER A 177 -1.63 30.62 5.02
N ALA A 178 -2.29 31.74 4.72
CA ALA A 178 -2.58 32.15 3.34
C ALA A 178 -1.29 32.39 2.53
N ILE A 179 -0.26 33.00 3.13
CA ILE A 179 1.05 33.18 2.49
C ILE A 179 1.69 31.82 2.18
N PHE A 180 1.67 30.87 3.11
CA PHE A 180 2.22 29.53 2.86
C PHE A 180 1.53 28.84 1.69
N ALA A 181 0.19 28.85 1.66
CA ALA A 181 -0.58 28.27 0.57
C ALA A 181 -0.27 28.94 -0.79
N MET A 182 -0.17 30.28 -0.80
CA MET A 182 0.20 31.04 -1.99
C MET A 182 1.61 30.71 -2.48
N VAL A 183 2.60 30.68 -1.58
CA VAL A 183 3.99 30.34 -1.91
C VAL A 183 4.05 28.93 -2.51
N HIS A 184 3.43 27.95 -1.88
CA HIS A 184 3.42 26.57 -2.36
C HIS A 184 2.82 26.45 -3.76
N THR A 185 1.65 27.07 -3.97
CA THR A 185 0.96 27.08 -5.27
C THR A 185 1.81 27.75 -6.34
N SER A 186 2.46 28.87 -6.01
CA SER A 186 3.35 29.57 -6.95
C SER A 186 4.54 28.69 -7.38
N VAL A 187 5.11 27.88 -6.47
CA VAL A 187 6.22 26.97 -6.80
C VAL A 187 5.77 25.85 -7.73
N ILE A 188 4.52 25.36 -7.60
CA ILE A 188 3.92 24.41 -8.54
C ILE A 188 3.85 25.03 -9.94
N GLU A 189 3.25 26.21 -10.07
CA GLU A 189 3.11 26.92 -11.35
C GLU A 189 4.47 27.22 -12.00
N ARG A 190 5.46 27.64 -11.20
CA ARG A 190 6.83 27.88 -11.69
C ARG A 190 7.53 26.59 -12.12
N SER A 191 7.26 25.47 -11.45
CA SER A 191 7.81 24.16 -11.82
C SER A 191 7.24 23.66 -13.15
N ASP A 192 5.97 23.92 -13.42
CA ASP A 192 5.35 23.61 -14.72
C ASP A 192 5.94 24.48 -15.84
N LYS A 193 6.09 25.78 -15.60
CA LYS A 193 6.76 26.68 -16.55
C LYS A 193 8.21 26.26 -16.84
N MET A 194 8.94 25.83 -15.80
CA MET A 194 10.32 25.33 -15.94
C MET A 194 10.38 24.08 -16.83
N LEU A 195 9.39 23.18 -16.73
CA LEU A 195 9.31 22.04 -17.63
C LEU A 195 9.06 22.47 -19.07
N GLU A 196 8.15 23.41 -19.30
CA GLU A 196 7.80 23.87 -20.63
C GLU A 196 9.00 24.51 -21.34
N GLU A 197 9.68 25.42 -20.64
CA GLU A 197 10.77 26.24 -21.18
C GLU A 197 12.12 25.50 -21.18
N LEU A 198 12.47 24.82 -20.09
CA LEU A 198 13.81 24.23 -19.90
C LEU A 198 13.84 22.70 -20.03
N LYS A 199 12.69 22.06 -20.24
CA LYS A 199 12.54 20.59 -20.25
C LYS A 199 13.08 19.92 -18.98
N ARG A 200 13.13 20.65 -17.87
CA ARG A 200 13.56 20.18 -16.55
C ARG A 200 12.34 20.05 -15.65
N ARG A 201 12.13 18.85 -15.11
CA ARG A 201 11.01 18.54 -14.22
C ARG A 201 11.44 18.67 -12.76
N ASN A 202 10.70 19.48 -11.99
CA ASN A 202 10.73 19.47 -10.54
C ASN A 202 9.41 18.93 -10.01
N TYR A 203 9.47 18.09 -8.97
CA TYR A 203 8.28 17.54 -8.33
C TYR A 203 8.06 18.26 -7.00
N VAL A 204 6.93 18.96 -6.90
CA VAL A 204 6.49 19.61 -5.67
C VAL A 204 5.53 18.66 -4.97
N THR A 205 5.84 18.28 -3.73
CA THR A 205 5.05 17.29 -2.97
C THR A 205 4.48 17.90 -1.69
N PRO A 206 3.41 17.31 -1.12
CA PRO A 206 2.93 17.71 0.21
C PRO A 206 4.02 17.66 1.29
N THR A 207 5.01 16.77 1.16
CA THR A 207 6.17 16.74 2.07
C THR A 207 6.96 18.04 2.04
N ASN A 208 7.18 18.62 0.86
CA ASN A 208 7.87 19.92 0.75
C ASN A 208 7.05 21.05 1.41
N TYR A 209 5.72 20.97 1.36
CA TYR A 209 4.86 21.90 2.10
C TYR A 209 5.00 21.73 3.61
N LEU A 210 5.00 20.48 4.09
CA LEU A 210 5.18 20.16 5.50
C LEU A 210 6.55 20.64 6.02
N GLU A 211 7.60 20.57 5.21
CA GLU A 211 8.92 21.12 5.55
C GLU A 211 8.93 22.65 5.60
N LEU A 212 8.12 23.32 4.79
CA LEU A 212 7.99 24.79 4.79
C LEU A 212 7.27 25.31 6.05
N VAL A 213 6.22 24.62 6.49
CA VAL A 213 5.34 25.09 7.58
C VAL A 213 5.77 24.64 8.97
N LYS A 214 6.77 23.75 9.06
CA LYS A 214 7.34 23.24 10.30
C LYS A 214 8.41 24.19 10.85
#